data_AF-A0A7J3BJZ5-F1
#
_entry.id   AF-A0A7J3BJZ5-F1
#
_cell.length_a   1.000
_cell.length_b   1.000
_cell.length_c   1.000
_cell.angle_alpha   90.00
_cell.angle_beta   90.00
_cell.angle_gamma   90.00
#
_symmetry.space_group_name_H-M   'P 1'
#
loop_
_entity.id
_entity.type
_entity.pdbx_description
1 polymer ?
#
loop_
_entity_poly.entity_id
_entity_poly.type
_entity_poly.pdbx_seq_one_letter_code
_entity_poly.pdbx_strand_id
1 'polypeptide(L)'
;MSRSSKGVKGRKEEGDTLKSCIEGNLTNLASKNVISALVNVFIKCYEFYDEAREEINYPSIFSRYVSIRLYEEFKCSRISNLLMNSLKYINELFSIARDVFDAVFLLRLHLVSRLTIHTRNPMIPLEISISWDPILNIPYIPSSSLKGIARWYVEGVKSSIDGVPVSKFFGDSNSIGLAVFFDAYPIECSGESLIEPDVITPHYKETDRKIDEASSSPTPITYPTIAPNTVFATIVALNHSYEEEKTSINSKIAYEFIKYVQEALTQGIGAKTTLGYGRTRTIISTSNVK
;
A
#
# COMPACT_ATOMS: atom_id res chain seq x y z
N MET A 1 1.81 37.90 50.33
CA MET A 1 1.10 37.74 49.04
C MET A 1 1.75 36.60 48.27
N SER A 2 1.13 35.43 48.35
CA SER A 2 1.51 34.20 47.65
C SER A 2 1.06 34.26 46.18
N ARG A 3 1.99 34.14 45.22
CA ARG A 3 1.66 33.80 43.84
C ARG A 3 2.12 32.38 43.54
N SER A 4 1.11 31.57 43.26
CA SER A 4 1.08 30.14 42.99
C SER A 4 1.99 29.71 41.83
N SER A 5 2.82 28.72 42.11
CA SER A 5 3.66 27.94 41.19
C SER A 5 2.94 26.67 40.69
N LYS A 6 1.72 26.80 40.14
CA LYS A 6 0.90 25.65 39.68
C LYS A 6 0.82 25.44 38.15
N GLY A 7 1.71 26.04 37.36
CA GLY A 7 1.60 25.99 35.87
C GLY A 7 2.37 24.88 35.14
N VAL A 8 3.33 24.19 35.78
CA VAL A 8 4.30 23.35 35.04
C VAL A 8 4.14 21.84 35.31
N LYS A 9 3.45 21.44 36.39
CA LYS A 9 3.30 20.02 36.75
C LYS A 9 2.22 19.26 35.97
N GLY A 10 1.16 19.92 35.49
CA GLY A 10 0.07 19.27 34.75
C GLY A 10 0.36 18.98 33.26
N ARG A 11 1.45 19.53 32.70
CA ARG A 11 1.77 19.44 31.26
C ARG A 11 2.32 18.08 30.81
N LYS A 12 2.79 17.24 31.75
CA LYS A 12 3.35 15.90 31.48
C LYS A 12 2.37 14.76 31.75
N GLU A 13 1.54 14.89 32.78
CA GLU A 13 0.71 13.77 33.27
C GLU A 13 -0.40 13.37 32.29
N GLU A 14 -1.05 14.30 31.58
CA GLU A 14 -2.15 13.96 30.63
C GLU A 14 -1.63 13.47 29.26
N GLY A 15 -0.57 14.06 28.71
CA GLY A 15 0.07 13.55 27.49
C GLY A 15 0.66 12.14 27.66
N ASP A 16 1.10 11.81 28.88
CA ASP A 16 1.47 10.44 29.27
C ASP A 16 0.25 9.50 29.31
N THR A 17 -0.96 9.98 29.69
CA THR A 17 -2.18 9.13 29.69
C THR A 17 -2.67 8.78 28.29
N LEU A 18 -2.70 9.72 27.34
CA LEU A 18 -3.10 9.43 25.96
C LEU A 18 -2.12 8.46 25.30
N LYS A 19 -0.81 8.75 25.41
CA LYS A 19 0.25 7.87 24.93
C LYS A 19 0.14 6.48 25.54
N SER A 20 -0.01 6.39 26.87
CA SER A 20 -0.15 5.12 27.58
C SER A 20 -1.39 4.35 27.13
N CYS A 21 -2.50 5.03 26.88
CA CYS A 21 -3.70 4.42 26.29
C CYS A 21 -3.40 3.79 24.93
N ILE A 22 -2.80 4.53 24.01
CA ILE A 22 -2.52 4.04 22.65
C ILE A 22 -1.52 2.86 22.70
N GLU A 23 -0.35 3.05 23.31
CA GLU A 23 0.72 2.05 23.34
C GLU A 23 0.31 0.77 24.09
N GLY A 24 -0.45 0.92 25.18
CA GLY A 24 -0.94 -0.19 25.98
C GLY A 24 -1.97 -1.07 25.26
N ASN A 25 -2.84 -0.46 24.43
CA ASN A 25 -3.87 -1.22 23.71
C ASN A 25 -3.38 -1.77 22.35
N LEU A 26 -2.34 -1.18 21.75
CA LEU A 26 -1.77 -1.64 20.47
C LEU A 26 -0.70 -2.74 20.63
N THR A 27 -0.90 -3.69 21.54
CA THR A 27 0.00 -4.85 21.72
C THR A 27 -0.42 -6.04 20.84
N ASN A 28 0.55 -6.84 20.40
CA ASN A 28 0.31 -8.09 19.65
C ASN A 28 -0.51 -7.87 18.35
N LEU A 29 -0.27 -6.77 17.63
CA LEU A 29 -1.08 -6.37 16.47
C LEU A 29 -1.05 -7.42 15.35
N ALA A 30 0.09 -8.07 15.11
CA ALA A 30 0.20 -9.11 14.09
C ALA A 30 -0.72 -10.33 14.34
N SER A 31 -1.14 -10.54 15.59
CA SER A 31 -2.05 -11.64 15.99
C SER A 31 -3.53 -11.23 16.04
N LYS A 32 -3.84 -9.95 15.85
CA LYS A 32 -5.19 -9.39 15.88
C LYS A 32 -5.54 -8.85 14.51
N ASN A 33 -6.83 -8.72 14.19
CA ASN A 33 -7.23 -7.94 13.02
C ASN A 33 -6.80 -6.47 13.23
N VAL A 34 -5.82 -6.01 12.44
CA VAL A 34 -5.20 -4.69 12.64
C VAL A 34 -6.20 -3.58 12.46
N ILE A 35 -7.04 -3.62 11.42
CA ILE A 35 -8.04 -2.58 11.16
C ILE A 35 -8.96 -2.40 12.37
N SER A 36 -9.53 -3.50 12.87
CA SER A 36 -10.43 -3.48 14.03
C SER A 36 -9.71 -2.99 15.29
N ALA A 37 -8.47 -3.42 15.51
CA ALA A 37 -7.67 -2.96 16.64
C ALA A 37 -7.41 -1.45 16.56
N LEU A 38 -7.02 -0.93 15.40
CA LEU A 38 -6.76 0.49 15.21
C LEU A 38 -8.02 1.35 15.41
N VAL A 39 -9.15 0.95 14.81
CA VAL A 39 -10.42 1.68 14.97
C VAL A 39 -10.87 1.70 16.42
N ASN A 40 -10.81 0.56 17.11
CA ASN A 40 -11.20 0.48 18.53
C ASN A 40 -10.30 1.35 19.42
N VAL A 41 -8.98 1.35 19.20
CA VAL A 41 -8.06 2.18 19.99
C VAL A 41 -8.22 3.66 19.67
N PHE A 42 -8.46 4.02 18.41
CA PHE A 42 -8.71 5.40 18.00
C PHE A 42 -9.93 5.99 18.73
N ILE A 43 -11.05 5.26 18.75
CA ILE A 43 -12.26 5.73 19.44
C ILE A 43 -12.04 5.77 20.95
N LYS A 44 -11.50 4.69 21.52
CA LYS A 44 -11.31 4.54 22.96
C LYS A 44 -10.37 5.62 23.52
N CYS A 45 -9.25 5.88 22.85
CA CYS A 45 -8.25 6.80 23.39
C CYS A 45 -8.55 8.27 23.06
N TYR A 46 -9.54 8.58 22.22
CA TYR A 46 -9.95 9.97 21.95
C TYR A 46 -10.48 10.68 23.20
N GLU A 47 -11.02 9.94 24.18
CA GLU A 47 -11.47 10.52 25.46
C GLU A 47 -10.36 11.21 26.26
N PHE A 48 -9.09 10.84 26.01
CA PHE A 48 -7.92 11.43 26.67
C PHE A 48 -7.31 12.59 25.88
N TYR A 49 -7.89 12.97 24.73
CA TYR A 49 -7.42 14.08 23.90
C TYR A 49 -8.13 15.39 24.27
N ASP A 50 -7.35 16.45 24.51
CA ASP A 50 -7.87 17.79 24.81
C ASP A 50 -7.53 18.77 23.66
N GLU A 51 -8.52 19.03 22.80
CA GLU A 51 -8.42 19.96 21.65
C GLU A 51 -7.97 21.36 22.04
N ALA A 52 -8.29 21.83 23.25
CA ALA A 52 -7.93 23.18 23.68
C ALA A 52 -6.47 23.28 24.14
N ARG A 53 -5.81 22.14 24.41
CA ARG A 53 -4.44 22.08 24.93
C ARG A 53 -3.41 21.60 23.90
N GLU A 54 -3.84 20.84 22.89
CA GLU A 54 -2.94 20.22 21.93
C GLU A 54 -2.77 21.05 20.65
N GLU A 55 -1.53 21.40 20.32
CA GLU A 55 -1.18 22.11 19.08
C GLU A 55 -1.25 21.21 17.83
N ILE A 56 -1.23 19.88 18.03
CA ILE A 56 -1.25 18.86 16.98
C ILE A 56 -2.61 18.16 17.01
N ASN A 57 -3.16 17.88 15.84
CA ASN A 57 -4.44 17.18 15.75
C ASN A 57 -4.31 15.72 16.25
N TYR A 58 -5.42 15.18 16.77
CA TYR A 58 -5.46 13.80 17.25
C TYR A 58 -5.03 12.75 16.20
N PRO A 59 -5.52 12.78 14.94
CA PRO A 59 -5.08 11.84 13.90
C PRO A 59 -3.57 11.79 13.67
N SER A 60 -2.86 12.92 13.69
CA SER A 60 -1.41 12.98 13.47
C SER A 60 -0.66 12.34 14.64
N ILE A 61 -1.11 12.59 15.88
CA ILE A 61 -0.53 11.98 17.08
C ILE A 61 -0.76 10.48 17.07
N PHE A 62 -2.00 10.06 16.80
CA PHE A 62 -2.36 8.66 16.69
C PHE A 62 -1.54 7.96 15.60
N SER A 63 -1.42 8.59 14.42
CA SER A 63 -0.66 8.06 13.29
C SER A 63 0.80 7.83 13.62
N ARG A 64 1.42 8.74 14.38
CA ARG A 64 2.80 8.57 14.86
C ARG A 64 2.95 7.31 15.71
N TYR A 65 2.12 7.15 16.74
CA TYR A 65 2.22 6.00 17.64
C TYR A 65 1.89 4.68 16.94
N VAL A 66 0.87 4.67 16.07
CA VAL A 66 0.52 3.51 15.26
C VAL A 66 1.66 3.11 14.33
N SER A 67 2.30 4.07 13.66
CA SER A 67 3.39 3.78 12.72
C SER A 67 4.58 3.13 13.43
N ILE A 68 4.96 3.64 14.60
CA ILE A 68 6.02 3.05 15.45
C ILE A 68 5.62 1.63 15.86
N ARG A 69 4.37 1.45 16.29
CA ARG A 69 3.91 0.16 16.79
C ARG A 69 3.76 -0.89 15.70
N LEU A 70 3.31 -0.52 14.51
CA LEU A 70 3.30 -1.40 13.35
C LEU A 70 4.71 -1.85 13.01
N TYR A 71 5.70 -0.96 13.04
CA TYR A 71 7.11 -1.34 12.81
C TYR A 71 7.62 -2.37 13.83
N GLU A 72 7.28 -2.23 15.12
CA GLU A 72 7.67 -3.18 16.17
C GLU A 72 6.96 -4.54 16.06
N GLU A 73 5.69 -4.53 15.70
CA GLU A 73 4.83 -5.72 15.65
C GLU A 73 4.96 -6.50 14.33
N PHE A 74 5.30 -5.82 13.23
CA PHE A 74 5.47 -6.42 11.91
C PHE A 74 6.94 -6.70 11.54
N LYS A 75 7.80 -6.86 12.55
CA LYS A 75 9.16 -7.38 12.35
C LYS A 75 9.14 -8.65 11.52
N CYS A 76 9.98 -8.76 10.49
CA CYS A 76 9.92 -9.89 9.55
C CYS A 76 10.03 -11.24 10.27
N SER A 77 10.79 -11.30 11.36
CA SER A 77 10.95 -12.49 12.23
C SER A 77 9.68 -12.90 12.99
N ARG A 78 8.74 -11.98 13.22
CA ARG A 78 7.50 -12.21 13.97
C ARG A 78 6.30 -12.55 13.08
N ILE A 79 6.35 -12.19 11.80
CA ILE A 79 5.21 -12.31 10.87
C ILE A 79 5.37 -13.42 9.82
N SER A 80 6.30 -14.36 10.03
CA SER A 80 6.56 -15.46 9.09
C SER A 80 5.28 -16.23 8.74
N ASN A 81 4.39 -16.46 9.71
CA ASN A 81 3.10 -17.12 9.47
C ASN A 81 2.18 -16.31 8.53
N LEU A 82 2.14 -14.98 8.66
CA LEU A 82 1.33 -14.13 7.76
C LEU A 82 1.88 -14.17 6.33
N LEU A 83 3.21 -14.12 6.17
CA LEU A 83 3.87 -14.24 4.87
C LEU A 83 3.67 -15.62 4.24
N MET A 84 3.74 -16.70 5.03
CA MET A 84 3.46 -18.06 4.56
C MET A 84 2.00 -18.23 4.11
N ASN A 85 1.04 -17.65 4.85
CA ASN A 85 -0.37 -17.66 4.47
C ASN A 85 -0.62 -16.90 3.16
N SER A 86 -0.02 -15.71 3.02
CA SER A 86 -0.03 -14.91 1.80
C SER A 86 0.53 -15.68 0.59
N LEU A 87 1.69 -16.33 0.77
CA LEU A 87 2.30 -17.16 -0.28
C LEU A 87 1.41 -18.35 -0.65
N LYS A 88 0.84 -19.04 0.34
CA LYS A 88 -0.10 -20.14 0.10
C LYS A 88 -1.31 -19.68 -0.70
N TYR A 89 -1.92 -18.56 -0.30
CA TYR A 89 -3.06 -17.96 -1.00
C TYR A 89 -2.73 -17.66 -2.47
N ILE A 90 -1.60 -16.99 -2.74
CA ILE A 90 -1.18 -16.69 -4.11
C ILE A 90 -0.94 -17.96 -4.92
N ASN A 91 -0.33 -19.00 -4.34
CA ASN A 91 -0.09 -20.26 -5.05
C ASN A 91 -1.39 -20.99 -5.40
N GLU A 92 -2.35 -21.04 -4.47
CA GLU A 92 -3.68 -21.61 -4.72
C GLU A 92 -4.41 -20.83 -5.81
N LEU A 93 -4.41 -19.49 -5.71
CA LEU A 93 -5.02 -18.61 -6.71
C LEU A 93 -4.37 -18.76 -8.08
N PHE A 94 -3.03 -18.87 -8.15
CA PHE A 94 -2.31 -19.10 -9.40
C PHE A 94 -2.66 -20.46 -10.00
N SER A 95 -2.79 -21.50 -9.17
CA SER A 95 -3.19 -22.82 -9.67
C SER A 95 -4.58 -22.78 -10.31
N ILE A 96 -5.56 -22.18 -9.63
CA ILE A 96 -6.92 -22.04 -10.15
C ILE A 96 -6.93 -21.15 -11.41
N ALA A 97 -6.17 -20.06 -11.41
CA ALA A 97 -6.09 -19.17 -12.56
C ALA A 97 -5.57 -19.91 -13.81
N ARG A 98 -4.59 -20.81 -13.68
CA ARG A 98 -4.10 -21.62 -14.82
C ARG A 98 -5.17 -22.52 -15.44
N ASP A 99 -6.14 -22.95 -14.65
CA ASP A 99 -7.23 -23.78 -15.15
C ASP A 99 -8.29 -22.93 -15.88
N VAL A 100 -8.56 -21.73 -15.38
CA VAL A 100 -9.61 -20.82 -15.87
C VAL A 100 -9.18 -19.97 -17.07
N PHE A 101 -7.95 -19.48 -17.08
CA PHE A 101 -7.46 -18.53 -18.08
C PHE A 101 -6.57 -19.22 -19.12
N ASP A 102 -6.39 -18.55 -20.26
CA ASP A 102 -5.61 -19.07 -21.38
C ASP A 102 -4.11 -18.81 -21.20
N ALA A 103 -3.76 -17.65 -20.64
CA ALA A 103 -2.40 -17.31 -20.27
C ALA A 103 -2.36 -16.73 -18.86
N VAL A 104 -1.43 -17.19 -18.03
CA VAL A 104 -1.27 -16.77 -16.63
C VAL A 104 0.20 -16.59 -16.30
N PHE A 105 0.51 -15.45 -15.70
CA PHE A 105 1.85 -15.05 -15.33
C PHE A 105 1.90 -14.73 -13.84
N LEU A 106 2.82 -15.37 -13.12
CA LEU A 106 3.14 -15.06 -11.73
C LEU A 106 4.32 -14.09 -11.69
N LEU A 107 4.08 -12.88 -11.20
CA LEU A 107 5.08 -11.83 -11.12
C LEU A 107 5.53 -11.67 -9.68
N ARG A 108 6.84 -11.54 -9.48
CA ARG A 108 7.45 -11.15 -8.21
C ARG A 108 8.00 -9.74 -8.32
N LEU A 109 7.53 -8.85 -7.44
CA LEU A 109 7.91 -7.44 -7.40
C LEU A 109 8.80 -7.24 -6.17
N HIS A 110 10.09 -7.05 -6.39
CA HIS A 110 11.04 -6.74 -5.33
C HIS A 110 11.06 -5.23 -5.12
N LEU A 111 10.61 -4.76 -3.96
CA LEU A 111 10.65 -3.34 -3.61
C LEU A 111 12.10 -2.89 -3.42
N VAL A 112 12.49 -1.84 -4.15
CA VAL A 112 13.79 -1.18 -4.06
C VAL A 112 13.72 0.02 -3.11
N SER A 113 12.58 0.71 -3.09
CA SER A 113 12.31 1.83 -2.18
C SER A 113 11.04 1.59 -1.38
N ARG A 114 10.81 2.43 -0.36
CA ARG A 114 9.57 2.41 0.43
C ARG A 114 8.36 2.54 -0.48
N LEU A 115 7.31 1.80 -0.17
CA LEU A 115 6.04 1.87 -0.89
C LEU A 115 4.98 2.48 0.03
N THR A 116 4.30 3.50 -0.48
CA THR A 116 3.06 4.01 0.10
C THR A 116 1.97 3.89 -0.95
N ILE A 117 0.83 3.34 -0.59
CA ILE A 117 -0.26 3.07 -1.53
C ILE A 117 -1.58 3.22 -0.82
N HIS A 118 -2.58 3.76 -1.53
CA HIS A 118 -3.92 3.97 -0.99
C HIS A 118 -3.89 4.84 0.28
N THR A 119 -3.22 5.99 0.18
CA THR A 119 -2.98 6.92 1.29
C THR A 119 -4.24 7.46 1.94
N ARG A 120 -5.38 7.40 1.24
CA ARG A 120 -6.73 7.68 1.75
C ARG A 120 -7.53 6.39 1.84
N ASN A 121 -7.27 5.60 2.87
CA ASN A 121 -8.05 4.40 3.17
C ASN A 121 -9.09 4.74 4.26
N PRO A 122 -10.41 4.70 3.96
CA PRO A 122 -11.43 5.10 4.91
C PRO A 122 -11.56 4.15 6.11
N MET A 123 -11.01 2.94 6.03
CA MET A 123 -11.14 1.91 7.07
C MET A 123 -10.11 2.05 8.18
N ILE A 124 -9.00 2.76 7.94
CA ILE A 124 -7.90 2.90 8.88
C ILE A 124 -7.83 4.38 9.30
N PRO A 125 -7.95 4.70 10.61
CA PRO A 125 -8.03 6.07 11.09
C PRO A 125 -6.63 6.72 11.18
N LEU A 126 -5.93 6.76 10.05
CA LEU A 126 -4.62 7.39 9.89
C LEU A 126 -4.73 8.53 8.89
N GLU A 127 -3.98 9.61 9.13
CA GLU A 127 -3.94 10.77 8.23
C GLU A 127 -3.39 10.41 6.85
N ILE A 128 -2.32 9.61 6.83
CA ILE A 128 -1.81 8.96 5.63
C ILE A 128 -1.78 7.46 5.93
N SER A 129 -2.65 6.72 5.25
CA SER A 129 -2.79 5.28 5.45
C SER A 129 -1.99 4.46 4.42
N ILE A 130 -2.07 3.14 4.57
CA ILE A 130 -1.71 2.15 3.57
C ILE A 130 -2.92 1.26 3.26
N SER A 131 -2.89 0.57 2.11
CA SER A 131 -3.79 -0.55 1.83
C SER A 131 -3.54 -1.68 2.83
N TRP A 132 -4.62 -2.29 3.33
CA TRP A 132 -4.56 -3.40 4.27
C TRP A 132 -5.67 -4.41 4.01
N ASP A 133 -5.33 -5.68 3.92
CA ASP A 133 -6.30 -6.76 3.81
C ASP A 133 -6.69 -7.23 5.23
N PRO A 134 -7.95 -7.10 5.66
CA PRO A 134 -8.37 -7.52 6.99
C PRO A 134 -8.42 -9.04 7.20
N ILE A 135 -8.48 -9.84 6.13
CA ILE A 135 -8.56 -11.30 6.18
C ILE A 135 -7.16 -11.89 6.28
N LEU A 136 -6.26 -11.51 5.37
CA LEU A 136 -4.85 -11.93 5.42
C LEU A 136 -4.03 -11.16 6.47
N ASN A 137 -4.60 -10.07 7.00
CA ASN A 137 -4.02 -9.21 8.02
C ASN A 137 -2.63 -8.67 7.67
N ILE A 138 -2.46 -8.27 6.41
CA ILE A 138 -1.19 -7.81 5.85
C ILE A 138 -1.46 -6.70 4.82
N PRO A 139 -0.52 -5.75 4.58
CA PRO A 139 -0.68 -4.79 3.50
C PRO A 139 -0.67 -5.47 2.13
N TYR A 140 -1.33 -4.86 1.15
CA TYR A 140 -1.40 -5.38 -0.22
C TYR A 140 -1.37 -4.25 -1.25
N ILE A 141 -1.05 -4.59 -2.50
CA ILE A 141 -1.15 -3.68 -3.64
C ILE A 141 -2.44 -4.00 -4.40
N PRO A 142 -3.41 -3.08 -4.47
CA PRO A 142 -4.62 -3.34 -5.23
C PRO A 142 -4.35 -3.60 -6.71
N SER A 143 -5.04 -4.60 -7.25
CA SER A 143 -5.10 -4.96 -8.67
C SER A 143 -5.42 -3.77 -9.57
N SER A 144 -6.32 -2.89 -9.14
CA SER A 144 -6.65 -1.64 -9.84
C SER A 144 -5.45 -0.70 -9.97
N SER A 145 -4.58 -0.64 -8.96
CA SER A 145 -3.35 0.16 -8.99
C SER A 145 -2.33 -0.44 -9.95
N LEU A 146 -2.18 -1.78 -9.95
CA LEU A 146 -1.32 -2.50 -10.89
C LEU A 146 -1.80 -2.35 -12.34
N LYS A 147 -3.10 -2.54 -12.58
CA LYS A 147 -3.71 -2.36 -13.90
C LYS A 147 -3.58 -0.92 -14.37
N GLY A 148 -3.76 0.05 -13.47
CA GLY A 148 -3.63 1.48 -13.77
C GLY A 148 -2.23 1.87 -14.25
N ILE A 149 -1.17 1.47 -13.53
CA ILE A 149 0.21 1.77 -13.96
C ILE A 149 0.57 1.02 -15.25
N ALA A 150 0.16 -0.24 -15.39
CA ALA A 150 0.36 -1.01 -16.60
C ALA A 150 -0.31 -0.34 -17.80
N ARG A 151 -1.58 0.07 -17.66
CA ARG A 151 -2.33 0.77 -18.70
C ARG A 151 -1.65 2.08 -19.10
N TRP A 152 -1.34 2.93 -18.12
CA TRP A 152 -0.69 4.23 -18.36
C TRP A 152 0.61 4.09 -19.14
N TYR A 153 1.47 3.13 -18.74
CA TYR A 153 2.75 2.93 -19.39
C TYR A 153 2.59 2.35 -20.80
N VAL A 154 1.80 1.28 -20.95
CA VAL A 154 1.65 0.59 -22.23
C VAL A 154 0.99 1.52 -23.26
N GLU A 155 -0.09 2.22 -22.90
CA GLU A 155 -0.75 3.20 -23.78
C GLU A 155 0.16 4.38 -24.12
N GLY A 156 1.07 4.75 -23.21
CA GLY A 156 2.05 5.83 -23.44
C GLY A 156 3.18 5.45 -24.39
N VAL A 157 3.51 4.16 -24.53
CA VAL A 157 4.65 3.68 -25.35
C VAL A 157 4.19 3.00 -26.64
N LYS A 158 3.00 2.40 -26.66
CA LYS A 158 2.48 1.60 -27.79
C LYS A 158 1.00 1.89 -28.05
N SER A 159 0.63 1.94 -29.32
CA SER A 159 -0.77 1.89 -29.77
C SER A 159 -1.29 0.45 -29.93
N SER A 160 -0.40 -0.47 -30.29
CA SER A 160 -0.70 -1.90 -30.49
C SER A 160 0.50 -2.78 -30.15
N ILE A 161 0.24 -4.03 -29.77
CA ILE A 161 1.23 -5.09 -29.52
C ILE A 161 1.03 -6.16 -30.58
N ASP A 162 2.01 -6.34 -31.47
CA ASP A 162 1.96 -7.25 -32.62
C ASP A 162 0.64 -7.14 -33.44
N GLY A 163 0.16 -5.91 -33.64
CA GLY A 163 -1.07 -5.62 -34.38
C GLY A 163 -2.38 -5.69 -33.55
N VAL A 164 -2.32 -6.14 -32.29
CA VAL A 164 -3.48 -6.11 -31.38
C VAL A 164 -3.52 -4.76 -30.65
N PRO A 165 -4.62 -3.99 -30.75
CA PRO A 165 -4.74 -2.71 -30.05
C PRO A 165 -4.57 -2.85 -28.54
N VAL A 166 -3.86 -1.90 -27.91
CA VAL A 166 -3.65 -1.91 -26.44
C VAL A 166 -4.98 -1.86 -25.68
N SER A 167 -5.99 -1.16 -26.23
CA SER A 167 -7.33 -1.09 -25.65
C SER A 167 -7.99 -2.46 -25.47
N LYS A 168 -7.69 -3.46 -26.31
CA LYS A 168 -8.21 -4.83 -26.11
C LYS A 168 -7.71 -5.46 -24.81
N PHE A 169 -6.48 -5.21 -24.40
CA PHE A 169 -5.97 -5.77 -23.14
C PHE A 169 -6.61 -5.11 -21.93
N PHE A 170 -6.78 -3.79 -21.93
CA PHE A 170 -7.24 -3.06 -20.73
C PHE A 170 -8.74 -2.81 -20.69
N GLY A 171 -9.41 -2.82 -21.84
CA GLY A 171 -10.80 -2.44 -22.03
C GLY A 171 -10.97 -0.93 -22.20
N ASP A 172 -12.13 -0.55 -22.68
CA ASP A 172 -12.57 0.85 -22.82
C ASP A 172 -14.03 1.00 -22.38
N SER A 173 -14.70 2.09 -22.75
CA SER A 173 -16.11 2.31 -22.39
C SER A 173 -17.08 1.31 -23.02
N ASN A 174 -16.66 0.62 -24.08
CA ASN A 174 -17.51 -0.23 -24.91
C ASN A 174 -17.11 -1.72 -24.86
N SER A 175 -15.93 -2.03 -24.32
CA SER A 175 -15.36 -3.39 -24.33
C SER A 175 -14.67 -3.75 -23.02
N ILE A 176 -14.84 -5.00 -22.60
CA ILE A 176 -14.14 -5.57 -21.43
C ILE A 176 -12.71 -5.91 -21.85
N GLY A 177 -11.73 -5.51 -21.04
CA GLY A 177 -10.34 -5.84 -21.28
C GLY A 177 -10.02 -7.31 -21.04
N LEU A 178 -9.22 -7.89 -21.93
CA LEU A 178 -8.79 -9.29 -21.86
C LEU A 178 -7.82 -9.57 -20.70
N ALA A 179 -7.13 -8.55 -20.20
CA ALA A 179 -6.17 -8.67 -19.10
C ALA A 179 -6.83 -8.49 -17.73
N VAL A 180 -6.67 -9.53 -16.91
CA VAL A 180 -7.12 -9.60 -15.52
C VAL A 180 -5.91 -9.48 -14.61
N PHE A 181 -5.97 -8.54 -13.68
CA PHE A 181 -4.94 -8.32 -12.67
C PHE A 181 -5.47 -8.74 -11.31
N PHE A 182 -4.66 -9.47 -10.56
CA PHE A 182 -4.96 -9.83 -9.17
C PHE A 182 -4.21 -8.92 -8.20
N ASP A 183 -4.70 -8.82 -6.97
CA ASP A 183 -4.03 -8.07 -5.93
C ASP A 183 -2.63 -8.66 -5.66
N ALA A 184 -1.65 -7.81 -5.33
CA ALA A 184 -0.33 -8.28 -4.92
C ALA A 184 -0.23 -8.35 -3.40
N TYR A 185 0.31 -9.45 -2.89
CA TYR A 185 0.57 -9.62 -1.45
C TYR A 185 2.05 -9.85 -1.18
N PRO A 186 2.57 -9.38 -0.03
CA PRO A 186 3.94 -9.62 0.36
C PRO A 186 4.11 -11.09 0.73
N ILE A 187 5.10 -11.74 0.13
CA ILE A 187 5.43 -13.16 0.33
C ILE A 187 6.79 -13.34 1.02
N GLU A 188 7.62 -12.31 1.02
CA GLU A 188 8.95 -12.33 1.63
C GLU A 188 9.31 -10.93 2.14
N CYS A 189 10.05 -10.89 3.24
CA CYS A 189 10.48 -9.70 3.96
C CYS A 189 11.92 -9.93 4.42
N SER A 190 12.89 -9.23 3.83
CA SER A 190 14.33 -9.42 4.13
C SER A 190 14.92 -8.30 4.98
N GLY A 191 14.13 -7.29 5.34
CA GLY A 191 14.52 -6.18 6.22
C GLY A 191 14.33 -6.49 7.70
N GLU A 192 14.28 -5.43 8.53
CA GLU A 192 13.93 -5.60 9.95
C GLU A 192 12.43 -5.79 10.15
N SER A 193 11.62 -5.01 9.42
CA SER A 193 10.16 -4.99 9.54
C SER A 193 9.53 -4.83 8.16
N LEU A 194 8.31 -5.36 8.00
CA LEU A 194 7.52 -5.18 6.79
C LEU A 194 7.01 -3.74 6.65
N ILE A 195 6.81 -3.07 7.78
CA ILE A 195 6.30 -1.70 7.85
C ILE A 195 7.38 -0.81 8.48
N GLU A 196 7.66 0.34 7.88
CA GLU A 196 8.55 1.37 8.41
C GLU A 196 7.80 2.71 8.59
N PRO A 197 8.04 3.45 9.69
CA PRO A 197 7.54 4.80 9.81
C PRO A 197 8.31 5.73 8.87
N ASP A 198 7.58 6.66 8.26
CA ASP A 198 8.15 7.75 7.48
C ASP A 198 7.52 9.08 7.89
N VAL A 199 8.17 10.19 7.56
CA VAL A 199 7.73 11.54 7.96
C VAL A 199 7.69 12.45 6.75
N ILE A 200 6.59 13.19 6.60
CA ILE A 200 6.57 14.40 5.77
C ILE A 200 6.38 15.62 6.67
N THR A 201 6.97 16.75 6.26
CA THR A 201 6.83 18.01 6.99
C THR A 201 6.30 19.08 6.03
N PRO A 202 4.99 19.11 5.74
CA PRO A 202 4.41 20.25 5.05
C PRO A 202 4.71 21.54 5.81
N HIS A 203 5.30 22.49 5.09
CA HIS A 203 5.62 23.83 5.61
C HIS A 203 4.48 24.83 5.36
N TYR A 204 3.64 24.56 4.36
CA TYR A 204 2.55 25.43 3.94
C TYR A 204 1.24 24.64 3.92
N LYS A 205 0.15 25.26 4.39
CA LYS A 205 -1.20 24.70 4.28
C LYS A 205 -1.78 25.11 2.93
N GLU A 206 -2.08 24.13 2.07
CA GLU A 206 -2.64 24.39 0.73
C GLU A 206 -3.93 25.21 0.77
N THR A 207 -4.71 25.09 1.85
CA THR A 207 -5.95 25.84 2.09
C THR A 207 -5.74 27.35 2.13
N ASP A 208 -4.55 27.78 2.57
CA ASP A 208 -4.28 29.18 2.84
C ASP A 208 -3.82 29.92 1.58
N ARG A 209 -3.44 29.17 0.52
CA ARG A 209 -2.95 29.66 -0.79
C ARG A 209 -1.90 30.77 -0.68
N LYS A 210 -1.17 30.81 0.42
CA LYS A 210 -0.11 31.77 0.72
C LYS A 210 1.19 30.99 0.90
N ILE A 211 2.19 31.39 0.13
CA ILE A 211 3.55 30.86 0.21
C ILE A 211 4.43 32.07 0.53
N ASP A 212 4.59 32.35 1.82
CA ASP A 212 5.50 33.36 2.33
C ASP A 212 6.19 32.86 3.61
N GLU A 213 7.33 33.42 3.98
CA GLU A 213 8.10 32.93 5.13
C GLU A 213 7.33 33.07 6.46
N ALA A 214 6.47 34.08 6.58
CA ALA A 214 5.70 34.35 7.80
C ALA A 214 4.54 33.35 8.02
N SER A 215 4.05 32.72 6.94
CA SER A 215 2.99 31.70 6.95
C SER A 215 3.53 30.27 7.02
N SER A 216 4.86 30.09 7.01
CA SER A 216 5.49 28.78 7.15
C SER A 216 5.28 28.22 8.56
N SER A 217 4.62 27.06 8.63
CA SER A 217 4.36 26.34 9.87
C SER A 217 4.66 24.84 9.64
N PRO A 218 5.92 24.41 9.84
CA PRO A 218 6.33 23.02 9.64
C PRO A 218 5.53 22.08 10.55
N THR A 219 4.76 21.16 9.96
CA THR A 219 3.93 20.21 10.69
C THR A 219 4.33 18.77 10.36
N PRO A 220 5.19 18.11 11.18
CA PRO A 220 5.63 16.75 10.91
C PRO A 220 4.48 15.74 11.02
N ILE A 221 4.19 15.03 9.94
CA ILE A 221 3.19 13.96 9.87
C ILE A 221 3.94 12.63 9.70
N THR A 222 3.86 11.78 10.72
CA THR A 222 4.43 10.43 10.70
C THR A 222 3.38 9.43 10.21
N TYR A 223 3.75 8.54 9.29
CA TYR A 223 2.83 7.58 8.67
C TYR A 223 3.53 6.26 8.33
N PRO A 224 2.78 5.14 8.25
CA PRO A 224 3.37 3.86 7.91
C PRO A 224 3.64 3.76 6.40
N THR A 225 4.73 3.10 6.07
CA THR A 225 5.11 2.73 4.70
C THR A 225 5.51 1.27 4.67
N ILE A 226 5.39 0.62 3.52
CA ILE A 226 5.91 -0.73 3.33
C ILE A 226 7.42 -0.61 3.07
N ALA A 227 8.20 -1.39 3.81
CA ALA A 227 9.65 -1.34 3.79
C ALA A 227 10.23 -1.81 2.44
N PRO A 228 11.38 -1.24 2.02
CA PRO A 228 12.15 -1.80 0.90
C PRO A 228 12.60 -3.24 1.21
N ASN A 229 13.06 -3.98 0.19
CA ASN A 229 13.42 -5.40 0.28
C ASN A 229 12.26 -6.32 0.70
N THR A 230 11.02 -5.86 0.51
CA THR A 230 9.83 -6.70 0.55
C THR A 230 9.56 -7.24 -0.86
N VAL A 231 9.22 -8.52 -0.96
CA VAL A 231 8.83 -9.14 -2.23
C VAL A 231 7.32 -9.34 -2.24
N PHE A 232 6.66 -8.72 -3.20
CA PHE A 232 5.25 -8.95 -3.49
C PHE A 232 5.09 -9.98 -4.60
N ALA A 233 4.04 -10.80 -4.53
CA ALA A 233 3.62 -11.66 -5.63
C ALA A 233 2.23 -11.26 -6.11
N THR A 234 2.05 -11.21 -7.43
CA THR A 234 0.78 -10.94 -8.10
C THR A 234 0.65 -11.83 -9.33
N ILE A 235 -0.58 -11.96 -9.81
CA ILE A 235 -0.93 -12.73 -10.99
C ILE A 235 -1.49 -11.77 -12.03
N VAL A 236 -1.06 -11.95 -13.27
CA VAL A 236 -1.68 -11.32 -14.45
C VAL A 236 -2.13 -12.44 -15.37
N ALA A 237 -3.39 -12.44 -15.74
CA ALA A 237 -3.97 -13.43 -16.62
C ALA A 237 -4.58 -12.78 -17.87
N LEU A 238 -4.62 -13.52 -18.97
CA LEU A 238 -5.30 -13.13 -20.20
C LEU A 238 -6.40 -14.15 -20.49
N ASN A 239 -7.61 -13.64 -20.71
CA ASN A 239 -8.74 -14.40 -21.22
C ASN A 239 -8.97 -13.99 -22.68
N HIS A 240 -8.46 -14.75 -23.64
CA HIS A 240 -8.58 -14.47 -25.07
C HIS A 240 -9.43 -15.50 -25.83
N SER A 241 -9.83 -16.60 -25.20
CA SER A 241 -10.79 -17.56 -25.73
C SER A 241 -12.24 -17.04 -25.78
N TYR A 242 -12.51 -15.87 -25.17
CA TYR A 242 -13.86 -15.30 -25.04
C TYR A 242 -14.26 -14.34 -26.18
N GLU A 243 -13.40 -14.06 -27.16
CA GLU A 243 -13.78 -13.24 -28.32
C GLU A 243 -14.17 -14.10 -29.53
N GLU A 244 -15.36 -13.84 -30.09
CA GLU A 244 -15.84 -14.40 -31.36
C GLU A 244 -15.05 -13.89 -32.59
N GLU A 245 -14.22 -12.85 -32.43
CA GLU A 245 -13.48 -12.22 -33.52
C GLU A 245 -12.02 -12.68 -33.61
N LYS A 246 -11.59 -12.88 -34.86
CA LYS A 246 -10.30 -13.37 -35.39
C LYS A 246 -8.99 -12.72 -34.89
N THR A 247 -9.00 -11.87 -33.86
CA THR A 247 -7.76 -11.34 -33.27
C THR A 247 -7.28 -12.28 -32.17
N SER A 248 -6.86 -13.48 -32.59
CA SER A 248 -6.32 -14.50 -31.69
C SER A 248 -5.02 -13.98 -31.05
N ILE A 249 -5.09 -13.60 -29.77
CA ILE A 249 -3.89 -13.38 -28.95
C ILE A 249 -3.18 -14.73 -28.86
N ASN A 250 -2.07 -14.87 -29.56
CA ASN A 250 -1.24 -16.05 -29.43
C ASN A 250 -0.24 -15.89 -28.26
N SER A 251 0.50 -16.95 -27.97
CA SER A 251 1.46 -16.95 -26.87
C SER A 251 2.54 -15.87 -27.00
N LYS A 252 2.99 -15.56 -28.22
CA LYS A 252 3.99 -14.49 -28.48
C LYS A 252 3.46 -13.13 -28.03
N ILE A 253 2.21 -12.80 -28.39
CA ILE A 253 1.55 -11.55 -28.01
C ILE A 253 1.38 -11.47 -26.49
N ALA A 254 0.95 -12.58 -25.86
CA ALA A 254 0.83 -12.65 -24.41
C ALA A 254 2.17 -12.37 -23.69
N TYR A 255 3.26 -12.98 -24.18
CA TYR A 255 4.61 -12.75 -23.65
C TYR A 255 5.13 -11.33 -23.91
N GLU A 256 4.76 -10.70 -25.02
CA GLU A 256 5.13 -9.32 -25.31
C GLU A 256 4.36 -8.35 -24.40
N PHE A 257 3.05 -8.56 -24.23
CA PHE A 257 2.22 -7.80 -23.30
C PHE A 257 2.77 -7.84 -21.87
N ILE A 258 3.09 -9.03 -21.35
CA ILE A 258 3.56 -9.15 -19.97
C ILE A 258 4.94 -8.51 -19.76
N LYS A 259 5.80 -8.44 -20.79
CA LYS A 259 7.06 -7.69 -20.72
C LYS A 259 6.81 -6.20 -20.55
N TYR A 260 5.86 -5.63 -21.29
CA TYR A 260 5.50 -4.23 -21.08
C TYR A 260 4.87 -3.98 -19.71
N VAL A 261 4.07 -4.92 -19.19
CA VAL A 261 3.57 -4.84 -17.81
C VAL A 261 4.73 -4.89 -16.80
N GLN A 262 5.69 -5.79 -17.00
CA GLN A 262 6.89 -5.88 -16.16
C GLN A 262 7.67 -4.55 -16.17
N GLU A 263 7.87 -3.95 -17.34
CA GLU A 263 8.52 -2.63 -17.48
C GLU A 263 7.71 -1.52 -16.81
N ALA A 264 6.39 -1.51 -16.98
CA ALA A 264 5.50 -0.54 -16.33
C ALA A 264 5.63 -0.57 -14.80
N LEU A 265 5.68 -1.75 -14.21
CA LEU A 265 5.80 -1.93 -12.75
C LEU A 265 7.14 -1.43 -12.19
N THR A 266 8.16 -1.23 -13.04
CA THR A 266 9.43 -0.59 -12.63
C THR A 266 9.36 0.95 -12.57
N GLN A 267 8.35 1.56 -13.21
CA GLN A 267 8.18 3.02 -13.25
C GLN A 267 7.73 3.63 -11.92
N GLY A 268 7.30 2.81 -10.97
CA GLY A 268 6.85 3.23 -9.64
C GLY A 268 5.39 2.86 -9.40
N ILE A 269 5.11 2.27 -8.25
CA ILE A 269 3.78 1.83 -7.84
C ILE A 269 3.30 2.65 -6.63
N GLY A 270 2.02 2.99 -6.60
CA GLY A 270 1.42 3.71 -5.46
C GLY A 270 1.61 5.22 -5.54
N ALA A 271 1.72 5.87 -4.38
CA ALA A 271 1.82 7.32 -4.25
C ALA A 271 3.28 7.79 -4.11
N LYS A 272 3.51 9.08 -4.38
CA LYS A 272 4.83 9.74 -4.26
C LYS A 272 5.93 9.12 -5.14
N THR A 273 5.57 8.55 -6.29
CA THR A 273 6.51 7.90 -7.23
C THR A 273 7.54 8.85 -7.82
N THR A 274 7.19 10.14 -7.99
CA THR A 274 8.10 11.22 -8.41
C THR A 274 9.19 11.51 -7.37
N LEU A 275 8.90 11.28 -6.08
CA LEU A 275 9.85 11.39 -4.98
C LEU A 275 10.64 10.09 -4.76
N GLY A 276 10.47 9.09 -5.64
CA GLY A 276 11.21 7.84 -5.59
C GLY A 276 10.54 6.71 -4.81
N TYR A 277 9.31 6.86 -4.32
CA TYR A 277 8.57 5.76 -3.67
C TYR A 277 8.12 4.70 -4.68
N GLY A 278 7.91 3.48 -4.17
CA GLY A 278 7.30 2.37 -4.90
C GLY A 278 8.11 1.84 -6.07
N ARG A 279 9.43 2.06 -6.07
CA ARG A 279 10.32 1.54 -7.12
C ARG A 279 10.46 0.03 -6.95
N THR A 280 10.31 -0.71 -8.03
CA THR A 280 10.37 -2.17 -7.99
C THR A 280 11.32 -2.72 -9.05
N ARG A 281 11.92 -3.87 -8.74
CA ARG A 281 12.48 -4.77 -9.73
C ARG A 281 11.50 -5.92 -9.90
N THR A 282 10.85 -6.00 -11.06
CA THR A 282 9.84 -7.03 -11.33
C THR A 282 10.46 -8.18 -12.10
N ILE A 283 10.10 -9.41 -11.72
CA ILE A 283 10.56 -10.66 -12.34
C ILE A 283 9.33 -11.51 -12.68
N ILE A 284 9.25 -12.02 -13.91
CA ILE A 284 8.28 -13.05 -14.28
C ILE A 284 8.82 -14.37 -13.76
N SER A 285 8.18 -14.91 -12.71
CA SER A 285 8.68 -16.08 -11.98
C SER A 285 8.18 -17.39 -12.58
N THR A 286 6.95 -17.43 -13.08
CA THR A 286 6.36 -18.61 -13.70
C THR A 286 5.32 -18.16 -14.72
N SER A 287 5.26 -18.84 -15.85
CA SER A 287 4.23 -18.64 -16.87
C SER A 287 3.56 -19.95 -17.23
N ASN A 288 2.27 -19.88 -17.53
CA ASN A 288 1.53 -20.93 -18.21
C ASN A 288 0.78 -20.26 -19.35
N VAL A 289 1.04 -20.67 -20.59
CA VAL A 289 0.37 -20.14 -21.76
C VAL A 289 -0.08 -21.34 -22.58
N LYS A 290 -1.39 -21.50 -22.74
CA LYS A 290 -2.02 -22.56 -23.53
C LYS A 290 -1.94 -22.25 -25.02
#